data_AF-C0D1C1-F1
#
_entry.id   AF-C0D1C1-F1
#
_cell.length_a   1.000
_cell.length_b   1.000
_cell.length_c   1.000
_cell.angle_alpha   90.00
_cell.angle_beta   90.00
_cell.angle_gamma   90.00
#
_symmetry.space_group_name_H-M   'P 1'
#
loop_
_entity.id
_entity.type
_entity.pdbx_description
1 polymer ?
#
loop_
_entity_poly.entity_id
_entity_poly.type
_entity_poly.pdbx_seq_one_letter_code
_entity_poly.pdbx_strand_id
1 'polypeptide(L)'
;MENTYIYKQQKKLRCGYTTGTCAAAASMAAAAMLLGEEAVEQVSVETPGGVRFLLSVEEIRRASGWVSCAVRKDGGDDPDVTHGMQICARVGVTPPEPEIPGGWYEYKNGGLTLKIKGGVGIGLVTKAGLSCQVGKHAINPVPRDMIFKHVERVCAGRDFAGTLWIVIFAPEGEARALDTFNGRL
;
A
#
# COMPACT_ATOMS: atom_id res chain seq x y z
N MET A 1 15.44 4.32 -14.62
CA MET A 1 15.18 3.38 -13.52
C MET A 1 16.52 3.12 -12.84
N GLU A 2 16.69 3.55 -11.59
CA GLU A 2 17.91 3.22 -10.85
C GLU A 2 17.78 1.77 -10.35
N ASN A 3 18.54 0.87 -10.96
CA ASN A 3 18.61 -0.50 -10.50
C ASN A 3 19.46 -0.56 -9.22
N THR A 4 18.80 -0.78 -8.08
CA THR A 4 19.45 -1.05 -6.80
C THR A 4 19.90 -2.50 -6.76
N TYR A 5 21.12 -2.77 -6.30
CA TYR A 5 21.66 -4.12 -6.18
C TYR A 5 22.21 -4.37 -4.78
N ILE A 6 22.06 -5.60 -4.28
CA ILE A 6 22.72 -6.09 -3.07
C ILE A 6 23.58 -7.31 -3.39
N TYR A 7 24.61 -7.55 -2.58
CA TYR A 7 25.41 -8.77 -2.65
C TYR A 7 24.95 -9.77 -1.58
N LYS A 8 24.52 -10.96 -2.00
CA LYS A 8 24.13 -12.07 -1.12
C LYS A 8 24.85 -13.33 -1.61
N GLN A 9 25.61 -13.99 -0.72
CA GLN A 9 26.42 -15.17 -1.08
C GLN A 9 27.29 -14.98 -2.33
N GLN A 10 28.00 -13.84 -2.43
CA GLN A 10 28.83 -13.46 -3.58
C GLN A 10 28.08 -13.28 -4.92
N LYS A 11 26.75 -13.36 -4.94
CA LYS A 11 25.92 -13.02 -6.11
C LYS A 11 25.38 -11.60 -5.99
N LYS A 12 25.47 -10.85 -7.09
CA LYS A 12 24.84 -9.54 -7.25
C LYS A 12 23.37 -9.77 -7.59
N LEU A 13 22.47 -9.36 -6.70
CA LEU A 13 21.02 -9.49 -6.86
C LEU A 13 20.41 -8.12 -7.08
N ARG A 14 19.54 -8.00 -8.09
CA ARG A 14 18.69 -6.82 -8.28
C ARG A 14 17.67 -6.76 -7.16
N CYS A 15 17.57 -5.62 -6.50
CA CYS A 15 16.52 -5.37 -5.53
C CYS A 15 15.20 -5.04 -6.25
N GLY A 16 14.16 -5.76 -5.89
CA GLY A 16 12.79 -5.33 -6.16
C GLY A 16 12.30 -4.33 -5.11
N TYR A 17 10.98 -4.18 -5.05
CA TYR A 17 10.30 -3.33 -4.09
C TYR A 17 9.32 -4.14 -3.23
N THR A 18 9.12 -3.68 -1.99
CA THR A 18 8.33 -4.40 -0.99
C THR A 18 6.82 -4.25 -1.23
N THR A 19 6.01 -5.11 -0.60
CA THR A 19 4.55 -4.94 -0.58
C THR A 19 4.14 -3.58 -0.02
N GLY A 20 4.85 -3.06 0.99
CA GLY A 20 4.63 -1.71 1.51
C GLY A 20 4.90 -0.60 0.51
N THR A 21 5.93 -0.76 -0.33
CA THR A 21 6.22 0.19 -1.42
C THR A 21 5.11 0.17 -2.46
N CYS A 22 4.63 -1.02 -2.83
CA CYS A 22 3.50 -1.18 -3.76
C CYS A 22 2.21 -0.55 -3.19
N ALA A 23 1.92 -0.78 -1.90
CA ALA A 23 0.74 -0.23 -1.23
C ALA A 23 0.78 1.30 -1.20
N ALA A 24 1.92 1.89 -0.88
CA ALA A 24 2.12 3.34 -0.93
C ALA A 24 1.92 3.90 -2.35
N ALA A 25 2.48 3.23 -3.36
CA ALA A 25 2.34 3.60 -4.77
C ALA A 25 0.87 3.56 -5.24
N ALA A 26 0.18 2.44 -4.99
CA ALA A 26 -1.24 2.30 -5.33
C ALA A 26 -2.11 3.35 -4.63
N SER A 27 -1.81 3.64 -3.35
CA SER A 27 -2.57 4.63 -2.57
C SER A 27 -2.35 6.05 -3.08
N MET A 28 -1.09 6.39 -3.41
CA MET A 28 -0.73 7.69 -3.99
C MET A 28 -1.43 7.90 -5.35
N ALA A 29 -1.39 6.90 -6.24
CA ALA A 29 -2.06 6.97 -7.54
C ALA A 29 -3.58 7.14 -7.39
N ALA A 30 -4.21 6.32 -6.54
CA ALA A 30 -5.65 6.40 -6.30
C ALA A 30 -6.07 7.75 -5.69
N ALA A 31 -5.29 8.29 -4.73
CA ALA A 31 -5.54 9.60 -4.16
C ALA A 31 -5.40 10.72 -5.21
N ALA A 32 -4.39 10.66 -6.06
CA ALA A 32 -4.15 11.68 -7.09
C ALA A 32 -5.30 11.72 -8.11
N MET A 33 -5.74 10.55 -8.56
CA MET A 33 -6.90 10.42 -9.44
C MET A 33 -8.21 10.84 -8.78
N LEU A 34 -8.41 10.51 -7.50
CA LEU A 34 -9.59 10.93 -6.74
C LEU A 34 -9.68 12.46 -6.64
N LEU A 35 -8.53 13.13 -6.52
CA LEU A 35 -8.43 14.58 -6.37
C LEU A 35 -8.24 15.33 -7.72
N GLY A 36 -8.55 14.66 -8.84
CA GLY A 36 -8.70 15.33 -10.14
C GLY A 36 -7.64 15.03 -11.18
N GLU A 37 -6.77 14.03 -11.00
CA GLU A 37 -5.94 13.54 -12.10
C GLU A 37 -6.72 12.63 -13.04
N GLU A 38 -6.72 12.95 -14.33
CA GLU A 38 -7.43 12.15 -15.34
C GLU A 38 -6.85 10.75 -15.47
N ALA A 39 -5.54 10.57 -15.38
CA ALA A 39 -4.88 9.26 -15.36
C ALA A 39 -3.48 9.39 -14.77
N VAL A 40 -3.05 8.35 -14.04
CA VAL A 40 -1.71 8.20 -13.46
C VAL A 40 -1.24 6.81 -13.83
N GLU A 41 -0.37 6.73 -14.83
CA GLU A 41 0.19 5.47 -15.31
C GLU A 41 1.41 5.03 -14.49
N GLN A 42 2.10 5.98 -13.87
CA GLN A 42 3.27 5.73 -13.03
C GLN A 42 3.33 6.69 -11.85
N VAL A 43 3.86 6.21 -10.73
CA VAL A 43 4.10 7.02 -9.53
C VAL A 43 5.53 6.86 -9.04
N SER A 44 6.12 7.95 -8.56
CA SER A 44 7.44 7.94 -7.93
C SER A 44 7.30 7.85 -6.41
N VAL A 45 7.67 6.70 -5.83
CA VAL A 45 7.64 6.47 -4.38
C VAL A 45 9.05 6.44 -3.81
N GLU A 46 9.27 7.25 -2.78
CA GLU A 46 10.50 7.26 -1.99
C GLU A 46 10.34 6.31 -0.79
N THR A 47 11.31 5.42 -0.62
CA THR A 47 11.40 4.50 0.53
C THR A 47 12.08 5.17 1.72
N PRO A 48 11.96 4.62 2.95
CA PRO A 48 12.66 5.14 4.12
C PRO A 48 14.19 5.18 3.96
N GLY A 49 14.76 4.30 3.12
CA GLY A 49 16.18 4.29 2.80
C GLY A 49 16.61 5.34 1.78
N GLY A 50 15.73 6.26 1.37
CA GLY A 50 16.01 7.31 0.38
C GLY A 50 15.98 6.85 -1.08
N VAL A 51 15.79 5.55 -1.33
CA VAL A 51 15.67 5.00 -2.69
C VAL A 51 14.32 5.40 -3.29
N ARG A 52 14.34 5.87 -4.54
CA ARG A 52 13.13 6.19 -5.32
C ARG A 52 12.84 5.12 -6.35
N PHE A 53 11.60 4.63 -6.35
CA PHE A 53 11.08 3.72 -7.35
C PHE A 53 10.04 4.44 -8.20
N LEU A 54 10.10 4.21 -9.51
CA LEU A 54 9.05 4.60 -10.44
C LEU A 54 8.23 3.33 -10.75
N LEU A 55 7.00 3.27 -10.26
CA LEU A 55 6.16 2.08 -10.31
C LEU A 55 5.00 2.29 -11.26
N SER A 56 4.76 1.31 -12.13
CA SER A 56 3.58 1.27 -13.00
C SER A 56 2.31 1.04 -12.19
N VAL A 57 1.26 1.78 -12.55
CA VAL A 57 -0.07 1.65 -11.98
C VAL A 57 -0.91 0.77 -12.90
N GLU A 58 -1.58 -0.22 -12.32
CA GLU A 58 -2.43 -1.19 -13.00
C GLU A 58 -3.87 -1.15 -12.43
N GLU A 59 -4.81 -1.83 -13.10
CA GLU A 59 -6.17 -2.09 -12.59
C GLU A 59 -6.91 -0.86 -12.03
N ILE A 60 -6.85 0.25 -12.76
CA ILE A 60 -7.52 1.49 -12.35
C ILE A 60 -9.03 1.29 -12.42
N ARG A 61 -9.70 1.41 -11.27
CA ARG A 61 -11.16 1.39 -11.15
C ARG A 61 -11.63 2.67 -10.48
N ARG A 62 -12.66 3.30 -11.05
CA ARG A 62 -13.21 4.56 -10.54
C ARG A 62 -14.72 4.46 -10.42
N ALA A 63 -15.25 5.05 -9.37
CA ALA A 63 -16.66 5.31 -9.23
C ALA A 63 -16.88 6.60 -8.42
N SER A 64 -18.14 6.97 -8.19
CA SER A 64 -18.47 8.15 -7.40
C SER A 64 -17.85 8.05 -6.00
N GLY A 65 -16.99 9.01 -5.67
CA GLY A 65 -16.38 9.16 -4.33
C GLY A 65 -15.22 8.23 -4.02
N TRP A 66 -14.75 7.38 -4.95
CA TRP A 66 -13.54 6.57 -4.73
C TRP A 66 -12.81 6.16 -6.01
N VAL A 67 -11.51 5.91 -5.87
CA VAL A 67 -10.63 5.34 -6.90
C VAL A 67 -9.87 4.16 -6.30
N SER A 68 -9.64 3.13 -7.10
CA SER A 68 -8.80 1.99 -6.75
C SER A 68 -7.72 1.79 -7.81
N CYS A 69 -6.51 1.47 -7.36
CA CYS A 69 -5.37 1.16 -8.21
C CYS A 69 -4.66 -0.08 -7.70
N ALA A 70 -3.91 -0.75 -8.56
CA ALA A 70 -2.99 -1.82 -8.21
C ALA A 70 -1.57 -1.48 -8.62
N VAL A 71 -0.61 -2.06 -7.90
CA VAL A 71 0.80 -2.11 -8.31
C VAL A 71 1.26 -3.55 -8.18
N ARG A 72 1.84 -4.06 -9.26
CA ARG A 72 2.39 -5.41 -9.28
C ARG A 72 3.77 -5.43 -8.64
N LYS A 73 3.94 -6.31 -7.66
CA LYS A 73 5.19 -6.44 -6.92
C LYS A 73 6.27 -7.10 -7.77
N ASP A 74 7.33 -6.36 -8.04
CA ASP A 74 8.59 -6.92 -8.53
C ASP A 74 9.50 -7.21 -7.34
N GLY A 75 9.88 -8.48 -7.16
CA GLY A 75 10.70 -8.96 -6.05
C GLY A 75 12.20 -8.82 -6.32
N GLY A 76 12.58 -8.50 -7.56
CA GLY A 76 13.98 -8.59 -7.96
C GLY A 76 14.42 -10.04 -8.08
N ASP A 77 15.69 -10.30 -7.76
CA ASP A 77 16.28 -11.63 -7.83
C ASP A 77 16.20 -12.40 -6.51
N ASP A 78 15.59 -11.82 -5.46
CA ASP A 78 15.35 -12.50 -4.19
C ASP A 78 14.06 -13.36 -4.31
N PRO A 79 14.11 -14.66 -3.99
CA PRO A 79 12.94 -15.53 -4.05
C PRO A 79 11.92 -15.13 -2.97
N ASP A 80 11.02 -14.24 -3.35
CA ASP A 80 9.93 -13.73 -2.52
C ASP A 80 8.60 -14.29 -3.04
N VAL A 81 7.90 -15.04 -2.20
CA VAL A 81 6.57 -15.63 -2.46
C VAL A 81 5.50 -14.62 -2.89
N THR A 82 5.72 -13.34 -2.59
CA THR A 82 4.83 -12.24 -2.98
C THR A 82 5.22 -11.59 -4.30
N HIS A 83 6.25 -12.08 -4.98
CA HIS A 83 6.59 -11.63 -6.33
C HIS A 83 5.43 -11.89 -7.30
N GLY A 84 5.15 -10.91 -8.16
CA GLY A 84 4.07 -10.96 -9.14
C GLY A 84 2.69 -10.64 -8.58
N MET A 85 2.52 -10.62 -7.26
CA MET A 85 1.24 -10.29 -6.63
C MET A 85 0.83 -8.85 -6.91
N GLN A 86 -0.46 -8.64 -7.11
CA GLN A 86 -1.05 -7.31 -7.10
C GLN A 86 -1.29 -6.84 -5.66
N ILE A 87 -0.72 -5.67 -5.34
CA ILE A 87 -1.06 -4.93 -4.12
C ILE A 87 -1.91 -3.75 -4.52
N CYS A 88 -3.12 -3.69 -3.98
CA CYS A 88 -4.14 -2.74 -4.37
C CYS A 88 -4.43 -1.76 -3.23
N ALA A 89 -4.85 -0.56 -3.61
CA ALA A 89 -5.35 0.45 -2.68
C ALA A 89 -6.61 1.09 -3.26
N ARG A 90 -7.66 1.15 -2.45
CA ARG A 90 -8.86 1.96 -2.71
C ARG A 90 -8.83 3.18 -1.81
N VAL A 91 -8.94 4.37 -2.40
CA VAL A 91 -9.01 5.65 -1.70
C VAL A 91 -10.37 6.29 -1.97
N GLY A 92 -11.07 6.74 -0.94
CA GLY A 92 -12.36 7.40 -1.07
C GLY A 92 -12.61 8.49 -0.04
N VAL A 93 -13.59 9.35 -0.31
CA VAL A 93 -14.03 10.42 0.60
C VAL A 93 -15.03 9.95 1.66
N THR A 94 -15.58 8.74 1.48
CA THR A 94 -16.44 8.03 2.44
C THR A 94 -15.84 6.66 2.77
N PRO A 95 -16.12 6.10 3.96
CA PRO A 95 -15.69 4.74 4.27
C PRO A 95 -16.38 3.73 3.32
N PRO A 96 -15.71 2.60 3.00
CA PRO A 96 -16.33 1.54 2.22
C PRO A 96 -17.49 0.89 2.98
N GLU A 97 -18.52 0.49 2.24
CA GLU A 97 -19.64 -0.31 2.74
C GLU A 97 -19.67 -1.69 2.05
N PRO A 98 -20.07 -2.77 2.75
CA PRO A 98 -20.31 -2.82 4.20
C PRO A 98 -19.01 -2.65 4.99
N GLU A 99 -19.15 -2.27 6.27
CA GLU A 99 -17.98 -2.21 7.15
C GLU A 99 -17.36 -3.61 7.30
N ILE A 100 -16.09 -3.71 6.96
CA ILE A 100 -15.28 -4.91 7.19
C ILE A 100 -14.64 -4.85 8.60
N PRO A 101 -14.34 -6.00 9.25
CA PRO A 101 -13.65 -6.02 10.53
C PRO A 101 -12.30 -5.29 10.50
N GLY A 102 -11.68 -5.10 11.66
CA GLY A 102 -10.38 -4.45 11.76
C GLY A 102 -10.48 -2.93 11.84
N GLY A 103 -10.06 -2.37 12.97
CA GLY A 103 -10.09 -0.92 13.19
C GLY A 103 -9.20 -0.14 12.22
N TRP A 104 -9.45 1.17 12.12
CA TRP A 104 -8.65 2.08 11.30
C TRP A 104 -7.34 2.47 12.02
N TYR A 105 -6.27 2.58 11.25
CA TYR A 105 -5.12 3.40 11.60
C TYR A 105 -5.40 4.83 11.16
N GLU A 106 -5.01 5.81 11.96
CA GLU A 106 -5.33 7.21 11.72
C GLU A 106 -4.05 8.06 11.75
N TYR A 107 -3.95 8.99 10.81
CA TYR A 107 -2.97 10.06 10.77
C TYR A 107 -3.71 11.40 10.60
N LYS A 108 -3.25 12.45 11.29
CA LYS A 108 -3.84 13.79 11.25
C LYS A 108 -2.74 14.83 11.09
N ASN A 109 -2.95 15.77 10.18
CA ASN A 109 -2.13 16.97 10.04
C ASN A 109 -3.01 18.14 9.59
N GLY A 110 -3.17 19.15 10.46
CA GLY A 110 -4.07 20.27 10.21
C GLY A 110 -5.50 19.81 9.89
N GLY A 111 -6.05 20.26 8.75
CA GLY A 111 -7.37 19.88 8.26
C GLY A 111 -7.45 18.51 7.57
N LEU A 112 -6.32 17.80 7.43
CA LEU A 112 -6.26 16.50 6.78
C LEU A 112 -6.35 15.36 7.81
N THR A 113 -7.21 14.39 7.53
CA THR A 113 -7.25 13.10 8.24
C THR A 113 -7.13 11.97 7.22
N LEU A 114 -6.15 11.08 7.41
CA LEU A 114 -5.99 9.87 6.61
C LEU A 114 -6.29 8.65 7.46
N LYS A 115 -7.16 7.77 6.96
CA LYS A 115 -7.54 6.53 7.64
C LYS A 115 -7.15 5.34 6.80
N ILE A 116 -6.35 4.42 7.33
CA ILE A 116 -5.91 3.20 6.64
C ILE A 116 -6.48 1.97 7.32
N LYS A 117 -6.95 1.00 6.54
CA LYS A 117 -7.16 -0.38 7.00
C LYS A 117 -6.83 -1.39 5.90
N GLY A 118 -6.76 -2.67 6.28
CA GLY A 118 -6.69 -3.78 5.33
C GLY A 118 -8.08 -4.20 4.85
N GLY A 119 -8.10 -4.91 3.72
CA GLY A 119 -9.23 -5.66 3.20
C GLY A 119 -8.80 -7.07 2.82
N VAL A 120 -9.38 -7.60 1.73
CA VAL A 120 -9.12 -8.96 1.23
C VAL A 120 -7.62 -9.26 1.13
N GLY A 121 -7.21 -10.43 1.64
CA GLY A 121 -5.82 -10.90 1.61
C GLY A 121 -4.84 -10.15 2.51
N ILE A 122 -5.29 -9.22 3.34
CA ILE A 122 -4.49 -8.66 4.44
C ILE A 122 -4.92 -9.35 5.72
N GLY A 123 -4.01 -10.07 6.38
CA GLY A 123 -4.33 -10.79 7.61
C GLY A 123 -4.75 -9.86 8.75
N LEU A 124 -5.69 -10.32 9.58
CA LEU A 124 -6.07 -9.67 10.82
C LEU A 124 -5.16 -10.18 11.94
N VAL A 125 -4.60 -9.28 12.76
CA VAL A 125 -3.77 -9.68 13.89
C VAL A 125 -4.66 -10.25 15.00
N THR A 126 -4.48 -11.53 15.29
CA THR A 126 -5.22 -12.24 16.35
C THR A 126 -4.39 -12.42 17.62
N LYS A 127 -3.06 -12.37 17.53
CA LYS A 127 -2.14 -12.57 18.66
C LYS A 127 -1.25 -11.36 18.93
N ALA A 128 -0.93 -11.14 20.21
CA ALA A 128 0.07 -10.17 20.61
C ALA A 128 1.48 -10.61 20.15
N GLY A 129 2.38 -9.65 19.98
CA GLY A 129 3.78 -9.89 19.57
C GLY A 129 4.12 -9.44 18.14
N LEU A 130 3.13 -9.07 17.34
CA LEU A 130 3.35 -8.39 16.06
C LEU A 130 3.45 -6.87 16.26
N SER A 131 4.07 -6.16 15.31
CA SER A 131 4.13 -4.69 15.29
C SER A 131 2.77 -4.02 15.08
N CYS A 132 1.72 -4.80 14.86
CA CYS A 132 0.35 -4.35 14.67
C CYS A 132 -0.52 -4.76 15.88
N GLN A 133 -1.48 -3.92 16.24
CA GLN A 133 -2.39 -4.17 17.36
C GLN A 133 -3.35 -5.32 17.05
N VAL A 134 -3.68 -6.13 18.07
CA VAL A 134 -4.72 -7.16 17.98
C VAL A 134 -6.04 -6.52 17.55
N GLY A 135 -6.74 -7.16 16.62
CA GLY A 135 -7.98 -6.64 16.04
C GLY A 135 -7.76 -5.57 14.97
N LYS A 136 -6.53 -5.36 14.50
CA LYS A 136 -6.23 -4.56 13.30
C LYS A 136 -5.57 -5.41 12.22
N HIS A 137 -5.65 -4.93 10.99
CA HIS A 137 -5.00 -5.58 9.85
C HIS A 137 -3.47 -5.44 9.93
N ALA A 138 -2.75 -6.45 9.44
CA ALA A 138 -1.29 -6.56 9.49
C ALA A 138 -0.58 -5.61 8.51
N ILE A 139 -0.77 -4.30 8.70
CA ILE A 139 -0.06 -3.24 7.96
C ILE A 139 0.99 -2.65 8.89
N ASN A 140 2.23 -3.08 8.73
CA ASN A 140 3.34 -2.68 9.61
C ASN A 140 3.53 -1.15 9.67
N PRO A 141 4.12 -0.61 10.76
CA PRO A 141 4.34 0.84 10.93
C PRO A 141 5.00 1.51 9.73
N VAL A 142 6.13 0.97 9.24
CA VAL A 142 6.88 1.56 8.12
C VAL A 142 6.03 1.67 6.84
N PRO A 143 5.36 0.60 6.35
CA PRO A 143 4.38 0.74 5.27
C PRO A 143 3.26 1.75 5.52
N ARG A 144 2.73 1.84 6.74
CA ARG A 144 1.70 2.84 7.09
C ARG A 144 2.22 4.26 6.92
N ASP A 145 3.41 4.53 7.46
CA ASP A 145 4.05 5.85 7.38
C ASP A 145 4.34 6.23 5.93
N MET A 146 4.79 5.27 5.11
CA MET A 146 4.96 5.48 3.67
C MET A 146 3.65 5.87 2.99
N ILE A 147 2.56 5.14 3.23
CA ILE A 147 1.25 5.44 2.65
C ILE A 147 0.80 6.84 3.09
N PHE A 148 0.85 7.15 4.38
CA PHE A 148 0.44 8.46 4.90
C PHE A 148 1.24 9.59 4.27
N LYS A 149 2.58 9.50 4.27
CA LYS A 149 3.47 10.54 3.71
C LYS A 149 3.19 10.82 2.23
N HIS A 150 3.02 9.77 1.42
CA HIS A 150 2.83 9.94 -0.03
C HIS A 150 1.42 10.42 -0.37
N VAL A 151 0.39 9.95 0.33
CA VAL A 151 -0.99 10.44 0.15
C VAL A 151 -1.15 11.88 0.65
N GLU A 152 -0.53 12.22 1.78
CA GLU A 152 -0.49 13.60 2.29
C GLU A 152 0.14 14.56 1.27
N ARG A 153 1.25 14.17 0.65
CA ARG A 153 1.89 14.98 -0.40
C ARG A 153 0.94 15.28 -1.57
N VAL A 154 0.15 14.29 -1.98
CA VAL A 154 -0.88 14.47 -3.01
C VAL A 154 -1.97 15.43 -2.53
N CYS A 155 -2.45 15.26 -1.30
CA CYS A 155 -3.47 16.15 -0.72
C CYS A 155 -2.98 17.60 -0.64
N ALA A 156 -1.74 17.81 -0.18
CA ALA A 156 -1.11 19.12 -0.10
C ALA A 156 -0.95 19.78 -1.49
N GLY A 157 -0.57 19.00 -2.51
CA GLY A 157 -0.48 19.51 -3.89
C GLY A 157 -1.83 19.87 -4.53
N ARG A 158 -2.95 19.54 -3.87
CA ARG A 158 -4.32 19.76 -4.33
C ARG A 158 -5.13 20.67 -3.38
N ASP A 159 -4.48 21.23 -2.36
CA ASP A 159 -5.11 21.98 -1.26
C ASP A 159 -6.31 21.24 -0.62
N PHE A 160 -6.26 19.91 -0.58
CA PHE A 160 -7.35 19.10 -0.04
C PHE A 160 -7.34 19.13 1.49
N ALA A 161 -8.49 19.48 2.06
CA ALA A 161 -8.79 19.31 3.49
C ALA A 161 -9.99 18.38 3.65
N GLY A 162 -9.97 17.53 4.67
CA GLY A 162 -11.01 16.53 4.91
C GLY A 162 -10.44 15.17 5.27
N THR A 163 -11.28 14.14 5.15
CA THR A 163 -10.91 12.75 5.45
C THR A 163 -10.80 11.93 4.18
N LEU A 164 -9.69 11.19 4.02
CA LEU A 164 -9.59 10.12 3.03
C LEU A 164 -9.52 8.76 3.72
N TRP A 165 -10.26 7.81 3.17
CA TRP A 165 -10.35 6.42 3.61
C TRP A 165 -9.59 5.53 2.64
N ILE A 166 -8.57 4.84 3.13
CA ILE A 166 -7.62 4.06 2.36
C ILE A 166 -7.75 2.58 2.77
N VAL A 167 -8.13 1.73 1.84
CA VAL A 167 -8.20 0.28 2.04
C VAL A 167 -7.12 -0.38 1.22
N ILE A 168 -6.18 -1.05 1.89
CA ILE A 168 -5.15 -1.86 1.24
C ILE A 168 -5.65 -3.29 1.13
N PHE A 169 -5.55 -3.90 -0.05
CA PHE A 169 -5.95 -5.28 -0.26
C PHE A 169 -5.04 -5.98 -1.26
N ALA A 170 -4.92 -7.29 -1.15
CA ALA A 170 -4.10 -8.13 -2.01
C ALA A 170 -4.96 -9.34 -2.41
N PRO A 171 -5.60 -9.35 -3.59
CA PRO A 171 -6.53 -10.42 -3.97
C PRO A 171 -5.94 -11.83 -3.89
N GLU A 172 -4.64 -11.96 -4.16
CA GLU A 172 -3.90 -13.22 -4.09
C GLU A 172 -3.37 -13.55 -2.67
N GLY A 173 -3.57 -12.66 -1.70
CA GLY A 173 -2.93 -12.71 -0.39
C GLY A 173 -3.30 -13.95 0.43
N GLU A 174 -4.57 -14.37 0.40
CA GLU A 174 -5.01 -15.56 1.13
C GLU A 174 -4.37 -16.83 0.58
N ALA A 175 -4.38 -17.01 -0.75
CA ALA A 175 -3.79 -18.17 -1.41
C ALA A 175 -2.26 -18.23 -1.17
N ARG A 176 -1.58 -17.09 -1.27
CA ARG A 176 -0.12 -17.00 -1.10
C ARG A 176 0.31 -17.15 0.36
N ALA A 177 -0.54 -16.78 1.33
CA ALA A 177 -0.24 -16.96 2.74
C ALA A 177 -0.08 -18.44 3.11
N LEU A 178 -0.78 -19.35 2.42
CA LEU A 178 -0.65 -20.81 2.62
C LEU A 178 0.74 -21.33 2.23
N ASP A 179 1.37 -20.70 1.24
CA ASP A 179 2.74 -21.02 0.78
C ASP A 179 3.82 -20.38 1.66
N THR A 180 3.41 -19.64 2.70
CA THR A 180 4.33 -19.05 3.69
C THR A 180 4.17 -19.74 5.04
N PHE A 181 5.24 -19.78 5.84
CA PHE A 181 5.16 -20.21 7.24
C PHE A 181 4.29 -19.30 8.14
N ASN A 182 3.64 -18.25 7.57
CA ASN A 182 2.81 -17.27 8.26
C ASN A 182 1.30 -17.59 8.26
N GLY A 183 0.89 -18.86 8.14
CA GLY A 183 -0.51 -19.29 8.37
C GLY A 183 -1.03 -19.08 9.81
N ARG A 184 -0.36 -18.25 10.62
CA ARG A 184 -0.66 -17.98 12.03
C ARG A 184 -0.55 -16.46 12.30
N LEU A 185 -1.42 -15.66 11.68
CA LEU A 185 -1.65 -14.26 12.07
C LEU A 185 -2.76 -14.15 13.13
#